data_AF-A0A521TYQ9-F1
#
_entry.id   AF-A0A521TYQ9-F1
#
_cell.length_a   1.000
_cell.length_b   1.000
_cell.length_c   1.000
_cell.angle_alpha   90.00
_cell.angle_beta   90.00
_cell.angle_gamma   90.00
#
_symmetry.space_group_name_H-M   'P 1'
#
loop_
_entity.id
_entity.type
_entity.pdbx_description
1 polymer ?
#
loop_
_entity_poly.entity_id
_entity_poly.type
_entity_poly.pdbx_seq_one_letter_code
_entity_poly.pdbx_strand_id
1 'polypeptide(L)' 'MADVEHATIDYVDWFNHRRLHGELGMIPPAEFEAAYYHHVVPDSLAASQ' A
#
# COMPACT_ATOMS: atom_id res chain seq x y z
N MET A 1 9.97 20.74 16.58
CA MET A 1 10.48 19.55 15.86
C MET A 1 9.36 18.55 15.55
N ALA A 2 8.26 18.53 16.31
CA ALA A 2 7.11 17.64 16.06
C ALA A 2 6.26 18.01 14.82
N ASP A 3 6.29 19.25 14.33
CA ASP A 3 5.42 19.67 13.22
C ASP A 3 5.75 18.95 11.90
N VAL A 4 7.04 18.75 11.62
CA VAL A 4 7.50 18.06 10.40
C VAL A 4 7.19 16.57 10.49
N GLU A 5 7.37 15.97 11.68
CA GLU A 5 7.02 14.58 11.93
C GLU A 5 5.52 14.35 11.71
N HIS A 6 4.68 15.22 12.27
CA HIS A 6 3.23 15.13 12.11
C HIS A 6 2.82 15.29 10.63
N ALA A 7 3.35 16.30 9.94
CA ALA A 7 3.10 16.49 8.52
C ALA A 7 3.54 15.28 7.67
N THR A 8 4.62 14.61 8.07
CA THR A 8 5.12 13.41 7.40
C THR A 8 4.19 12.23 7.64
N ILE A 9 3.74 12.01 8.87
CA ILE A 9 2.77 10.95 9.20
C ILE A 9 1.47 11.15 8.41
N ASP A 10 0.95 12.37 8.39
CA ASP A 10 -0.29 12.70 7.68
C ASP A 10 -0.14 12.49 6.17
N TYR A 11 1.01 12.87 5.61
CA TYR A 11 1.31 12.65 4.20
C TYR A 11 1.37 11.16 3.86
N VAL A 12 2.07 10.37 4.67
CA VAL A 12 2.20 8.91 4.46
C VAL A 12 0.84 8.24 4.53
N ASP A 13 0.01 8.60 5.51
CA ASP A 13 -1.34 8.05 5.65
C ASP A 13 -2.24 8.43 4.47
N TRP A 14 -2.20 9.70 4.04
CA TRP A 14 -2.96 10.12 2.85
C TRP A 14 -2.49 9.41 1.58
N PHE A 15 -1.17 9.31 1.38
CA PHE A 15 -0.62 8.71 0.17
C PHE A 15 -0.98 7.22 0.09
N ASN A 16 -0.83 6.46 1.17
CA ASN A 16 -1.03 5.02 1.16
C ASN A 16 -2.50 4.60 1.21
N HIS A 17 -3.34 5.31 1.97
CA HIS A 17 -4.71 4.86 2.27
C HIS A 17 -5.81 5.70 1.62
N ARG A 18 -5.52 6.90 1.10
CA ARG A 18 -6.55 7.84 0.61
C ARG A 18 -6.34 8.31 -0.83
N ARG A 19 -5.10 8.37 -1.31
CA ARG A 19 -4.79 8.84 -2.66
C ARG A 19 -5.13 7.77 -3.70
N LEU A 20 -6.09 8.07 -4.57
CA LEU A 20 -6.39 7.21 -5.72
C LEU A 20 -5.33 7.37 -6.82
N HIS A 21 -4.84 6.26 -7.35
CA HIS A 21 -3.80 6.26 -8.38
C HIS A 21 -4.32 5.69 -9.70
N GLY A 22 -4.27 6.49 -10.78
CA GLY A 22 -4.75 6.06 -12.11
C GLY A 22 -4.05 4.81 -12.63
N GLU A 23 -2.72 4.74 -12.50
CA GLU A 23 -1.96 3.55 -12.93
C GLU A 23 -2.26 2.29 -12.11
N LEU A 24 -2.77 2.42 -10.88
CA LEU A 24 -3.19 1.29 -10.05
C LEU A 24 -4.66 0.91 -10.29
N GLY A 25 -5.35 1.55 -11.24
CA GLY A 25 -6.78 1.31 -11.48
C GLY A 25 -7.71 2.11 -10.58
N MET A 26 -7.27 3.30 -10.14
CA MET A 26 -8.03 4.21 -9.28
C MET A 26 -8.31 3.66 -7.87
N ILE A 27 -7.36 2.89 -7.31
CA ILE A 27 -7.37 2.46 -5.91
C ILE A 27 -6.16 3.02 -5.15
N PRO A 28 -6.19 3.04 -3.81
CA PRO A 28 -5.04 3.41 -2.99
C PRO A 28 -3.87 2.40 -3.10
N PRO A 29 -2.62 2.85 -2.93
CA PRO A 29 -1.44 1.97 -2.91
C PRO A 29 -1.56 0.79 -1.95
N ALA A 30 -2.06 0.99 -0.73
CA ALA A 30 -2.19 -0.08 0.25
C ALA A 30 -3.16 -1.19 -0.20
N GLU A 31 -4.23 -0.84 -0.91
CA GLU A 31 -5.17 -1.83 -1.45
C GLU A 31 -4.54 -2.62 -2.60
N PHE A 32 -3.80 -1.94 -3.47
CA PHE A 32 -3.06 -2.58 -4.56
C PHE A 32 -2.01 -3.56 -4.01
N GLU A 33 -1.22 -3.14 -3.02
CA GLU A 33 -0.23 -4.00 -2.37
C GLU A 33 -0.89 -5.20 -1.67
N ALA A 34 -1.99 -4.98 -0.95
CA ALA A 34 -2.72 -6.06 -0.30
C ALA A 34 -3.20 -7.12 -1.31
N ALA A 35 -3.72 -6.68 -2.47
CA ALA A 35 -4.11 -7.59 -3.55
C ALA A 35 -2.90 -8.33 -4.15
N TYR A 36 -1.79 -7.62 -4.36
CA TYR A 36 -0.54 -8.21 -4.88
C TYR A 36 0.02 -9.28 -3.92
N TYR A 37 0.19 -8.97 -2.64
CA TYR A 37 0.69 -9.93 -1.66
C TYR A 37 -0.29 -11.08 -1.41
N HIS A 38 -1.60 -10.84 -1.48
CA HIS A 38 -2.58 -11.92 -1.43
C HIS A 38 -2.46 -12.87 -2.62
N HIS A 39 -1.92 -12.46 -3.77
CA HIS A 39 -1.61 -13.35 -4.89
C HIS A 39 -0.23 -14.00 -4.76
N VAL A 40 0.78 -13.24 -4.32
CA VAL A 40 2.17 -13.72 -4.25
C VAL A 40 2.40 -14.68 -3.07
N VAL A 41 1.80 -14.43 -1.91
CA VAL A 41 1.94 -15.29 -0.72
C VAL A 41 1.37 -16.71 -0.92
N PRO A 42 0.19 -16.92 -1.54
CA PRO A 42 -0.27 -18.27 -1.84
C PRO A 42 0.60 -18.99 -2.88
N ASP A 43 1.07 -18.31 -3.93
CA ASP A 43 1.97 -18.94 -4.91
C ASP A 43 3.35 -19.28 -4.33
N SER A 44 3.90 -18.44 -3.45
CA SER A 44 5.21 -18.69 -2.83
C SER A 44 5.18 -19.75 -1.72
N LEU A 45 4.08 -19.91 -0.99
CA LEU A 45 3.90 -21.06 -0.08
C LEU A 45 3.64 -22.36 -0.85
N ALA A 46 2.90 -22.33 -1.95
CA ALA A 46 2.61 -23.51 -2.78
C ALA A 46 3.84 -24.00 -3.57
N ALA A 47 4.72 -23.10 -4.00
CA ALA A 47 5.97 -23.45 -4.69
C ALA A 47 7.06 -24.02 -3.76
N SER A 48 6.82 -24.02 -2.44
CA SER A 48 7.77 -24.50 -1.42
C SER A 48 7.40 -25.88 -0.84
N GLN A 49 6.43 -26.60 -1.43
CA GLN A 49 5.99 -27.94 -1.00
C GLN A 49 6.38 -29.05 -1.98
#